data_AF-A0A355RJJ8-F1
#
_entry.id   AF-A0A355RJJ8-F1
#
_cell.length_a   1.000
_cell.length_b   1.000
_cell.length_c   1.000
_cell.angle_alpha   90.00
_cell.angle_beta   90.00
_cell.angle_gamma   90.00
#
_symmetry.space_group_name_H-M   'P 1'
#
loop_
_entity.id
_entity.type
_entity.pdbx_description
1 polymer ?
#
loop_
_entity_poly.entity_id
_entity_poly.type
_entity_poly.pdbx_seq_one_letter_code
_entity_poly.pdbx_strand_id
1 'polypeptide(L)'
;MTDQVYKTDALIAQDIDAYLESHQNKSLLRFITCGSVDDGKSTLIGRLLYDSKMIFEDQLAQLEADSKKLGTQGQEIDFALL
;
A
#
# COMPACT_ATOMS: atom_id res chain seq x y z
N MET A 1 -12.86 9.45 -13.25
CA MET A 1 -13.78 8.52 -12.58
C MET A 1 -13.06 8.07 -11.32
N THR A 2 -13.55 8.43 -10.14
CA THR A 2 -12.90 8.12 -8.86
C THR A 2 -12.97 6.63 -8.60
N ASP A 3 -11.89 5.91 -8.90
CA ASP A 3 -11.73 4.54 -8.43
C ASP A 3 -11.64 4.61 -6.90
N GLN A 4 -12.68 4.16 -6.23
CA GLN A 4 -12.73 4.15 -4.79
C GLN A 4 -11.82 3.00 -4.32
N VAL A 5 -10.52 3.32 -4.18
CA VAL A 5 -9.42 2.39 -3.82
C VAL A 5 -9.71 1.62 -2.53
N TYR A 6 -10.67 2.07 -1.72
CA TYR A 6 -11.10 1.40 -0.51
C TYR A 6 -12.61 1.14 -0.53
N LYS A 7 -12.98 -0.14 -0.57
CA LYS A 7 -14.32 -0.61 -0.19
C LYS A 7 -14.26 -1.01 1.28
N THR A 8 -14.95 -0.26 2.15
CA THR A 8 -15.28 -0.73 3.49
C THR A 8 -15.96 -2.08 3.40
N ASP A 9 -15.52 -3.04 4.20
CA ASP A 9 -16.17 -4.33 4.30
C ASP A 9 -17.65 -4.12 4.64
N ALA A 10 -18.55 -4.82 3.95
CA ALA A 10 -19.99 -4.67 4.13
C ALA A 10 -20.40 -4.97 5.58
N LEU A 11 -19.62 -5.83 6.26
CA LEU A 11 -19.76 -6.14 7.67
C LEU A 11 -19.59 -4.92 8.58
N ILE A 12 -18.73 -3.95 8.26
CA ILE A 12 -18.54 -2.75 9.08
C ILE A 12 -19.85 -1.96 9.25
N ALA A 13 -20.67 -1.90 8.19
CA ALA A 13 -21.92 -1.16 8.18
C ALA A 13 -23.13 -1.99 8.68
N GLN A 14 -23.06 -3.32 8.58
CA GLN A 14 -24.18 -4.21 8.88
C GLN A 14 -24.08 -4.84 10.27
N ASP A 15 -22.87 -5.21 10.70
CA ASP A 15 -22.58 -5.89 11.96
C ASP A 15 -21.12 -5.65 12.37
N ILE A 16 -20.92 -4.62 13.19
CA ILE A 16 -19.60 -4.22 13.65
C ILE A 16 -18.97 -5.25 14.60
N ASP A 17 -19.78 -5.97 15.37
CA ASP A 17 -19.29 -6.93 16.36
C ASP A 17 -18.70 -8.17 15.66
N ALA A 18 -19.38 -8.68 14.62
CA ALA A 18 -18.86 -9.76 13.79
C ALA A 18 -17.57 -9.37 13.02
N TYR A 19 -17.50 -8.12 12.57
CA TYR A 19 -16.28 -7.57 11.97
C TYR A 19 -15.12 -7.56 12.97
N LEU A 20 -15.36 -7.05 14.18
CA LEU A 20 -14.34 -7.01 15.24
C LEU A 20 -13.90 -8.41 15.65
N GLU A 21 -14.84 -9.36 15.77
CA GLU A 21 -14.52 -10.74 16.17
C GLU A 21 -13.63 -11.46 15.16
N SER A 22 -13.87 -11.25 13.86
CA SER A 22 -13.03 -11.81 12.79
C SER A 22 -11.66 -11.14 12.67
N HIS A 23 -11.51 -9.90 13.15
CA HIS A 23 -10.30 -9.08 12.96
C HIS A 23 -9.43 -8.93 14.21
N GLN A 24 -9.96 -9.18 15.41
CA GLN A 24 -9.25 -8.99 16.69
C GLN A 24 -8.08 -9.95 16.90
N ASN A 25 -8.08 -11.11 16.24
CA ASN A 25 -7.09 -12.18 16.45
C ASN A 25 -6.11 -12.36 15.28
N LYS A 26 -5.81 -11.30 14.51
CA LYS A 26 -4.86 -11.40 13.40
C LYS A 26 -3.44 -11.67 13.93
N SER A 27 -2.78 -12.68 13.37
CA SER A 27 -1.40 -13.01 13.71
C SER A 27 -0.42 -12.05 13.05
N LEU A 28 0.74 -11.85 13.69
CA LEU A 28 1.81 -11.01 13.17
C LEU A 28 2.57 -11.75 12.06
N LEU A 29 2.54 -11.23 10.84
CA LEU A 29 3.36 -11.69 9.73
C LEU A 29 4.67 -10.90 9.67
N ARG A 30 5.80 -11.61 9.75
CA ARG A 30 7.13 -11.05 9.45
C ARG A 30 7.67 -11.73 8.20
N PHE A 31 7.98 -10.97 7.17
CA PHE A 31 8.58 -11.47 5.95
C PHE A 31 9.69 -10.54 5.47
N ILE A 32 10.54 -11.05 4.58
CA ILE A 32 11.60 -10.29 3.91
C ILE A 32 11.52 -10.57 2.41
N THR A 33 11.88 -9.60 1.59
CA THR A 33 12.08 -9.77 0.14
C THR A 33 13.56 -9.96 -0.15
N CYS A 34 13.95 -11.00 -0.90
CA CYS A 34 15.32 -11.26 -1.33
C CYS A 34 15.40 -11.53 -2.85
N GLY A 35 16.54 -11.23 -3.48
CA GLY A 35 16.70 -11.25 -4.94
C GLY A 35 17.73 -10.21 -5.45
N SER A 36 18.06 -10.27 -6.73
CA SER A 36 18.97 -9.36 -7.44
C SER A 36 18.50 -7.90 -7.35
N VAL A 37 19.40 -6.93 -7.57
CA VAL A 37 19.11 -5.48 -7.48
C VAL A 37 17.87 -5.11 -8.32
N ASP A 38 17.73 -5.69 -9.51
CA ASP A 38 16.68 -5.36 -10.48
C ASP A 38 15.39 -6.21 -10.35
N ASP A 39 15.29 -7.09 -9.35
CA ASP A 39 14.11 -7.95 -9.17
C ASP A 39 12.90 -7.20 -8.56
N GLY A 40 12.96 -5.86 -8.49
CA GLY A 40 11.82 -5.04 -8.04
C GLY A 40 11.42 -5.21 -6.57
N LYS A 41 12.33 -5.69 -5.70
CA LYS A 41 12.09 -5.92 -4.26
C LYS A 41 11.52 -4.68 -3.56
N SER A 42 12.14 -3.53 -3.78
CA SER A 42 11.71 -2.25 -3.20
C SER A 42 10.37 -1.80 -3.77
N THR A 43 10.15 -1.99 -5.07
CA THR A 43 8.86 -1.71 -5.73
C THR A 43 7.72 -2.56 -5.16
N LEU A 44 7.96 -3.84 -4.87
CA LEU A 44 6.98 -4.74 -4.27
C LEU A 44 6.63 -4.32 -2.84
N ILE A 45 7.64 -4.00 -2.02
CA ILE A 45 7.38 -3.51 -0.65
C ILE A 45 6.64 -2.17 -0.71
N GLY A 46 7.08 -1.22 -1.54
CA GLY A 46 6.42 0.08 -1.69
C GLY A 46 4.97 -0.06 -2.15
N ARG A 47 4.68 -0.98 -3.08
CA ARG A 47 3.31 -1.28 -3.51
C ARG A 47 2.47 -1.90 -2.41
N LEU A 48 3.02 -2.83 -1.63
CA LEU A 48 2.32 -3.41 -0.49
C LEU A 48 1.98 -2.36 0.58
N LEU A 49 2.90 -1.44 0.88
CA LEU A 49 2.68 -0.34 1.81
C LEU A 49 1.59 0.61 1.29
N TYR A 50 1.61 0.93 0.00
CA TYR A 50 0.61 1.75 -0.67
C TYR A 50 -0.79 1.11 -0.65
N ASP A 51 -0.89 -0.15 -1.09
CA ASP A 51 -2.16 -0.89 -1.15
C ASP A 51 -2.73 -1.12 0.27
N SER A 52 -1.87 -1.25 1.28
CA SER A 52 -2.27 -1.38 2.68
C SER A 52 -2.68 -0.05 3.34
N LYS A 53 -2.60 1.08 2.61
CA LYS A 53 -2.81 2.45 3.13
C LYS A 53 -2.04 2.74 4.42
N MET A 54 -0.87 2.12 4.59
CA MET A 54 0.04 2.41 5.70
C MET A 54 0.90 3.65 5.43
N ILE A 55 0.76 4.25 4.25
CA ILE A 55 1.42 5.47 3.84
C ILE A 55 0.45 6.64 4.07
N PHE A 56 0.88 7.63 4.86
CA PHE A 56 0.12 8.86 5.06
C PHE A 56 0.00 9.64 3.75
N GLU A 57 -1.12 10.33 3.54
CA GLU A 57 -1.40 11.08 2.29
C GLU A 57 -0.27 12.08 1.97
N ASP A 58 0.33 12.69 2.99
CA ASP A 58 1.45 13.62 2.88
C ASP A 58 2.70 12.95 2.26
N GLN A 59 2.98 11.70 2.65
CA GLN A 59 4.11 10.93 2.13
C GLN A 59 3.84 10.44 0.70
N LEU A 60 2.59 10.12 0.39
CA LEU A 60 2.19 9.78 -0.97
C LEU A 60 2.36 10.98 -1.92
N ALA A 61 1.94 12.18 -1.52
CA ALA A 61 2.10 13.39 -2.30
C ALA A 61 3.58 13.73 -2.57
N GLN A 62 4.45 13.46 -1.60
CA GLN A 62 5.89 13.61 -1.77
C GLN A 62 6.45 12.57 -2.76
N LEU A 63 6.03 11.31 -2.65
CA LEU A 63 6.42 10.23 -3.57
C LEU A 63 5.97 10.52 -5.02
N GLU A 64 4.78 11.07 -5.22
CA GLU A 64 4.28 11.50 -6.53
C GLU A 64 5.15 12.62 -7.12
N ALA A 65 5.52 13.61 -6.29
CA ALA A 65 6.39 14.70 -6.71
C ALA A 65 7.80 14.21 -7.08
N ASP A 66 8.33 13.25 -6.33
CA ASP A 66 9.66 12.68 -6.55
C ASP A 66 9.66 11.72 -7.75
N SER A 67 8.60 10.91 -7.93
CA SER A 67 8.40 10.07 -9.12
C SER A 67 8.37 10.91 -10.40
N LYS A 68 7.71 12.07 -10.36
CA LYS A 68 7.65 12.97 -11.52
C LYS A 68 9.00 13.62 -11.86
N LYS A 69 9.93 13.72 -10.90
CA LYS A 69 11.24 14.37 -11.08
C LYS A 69 12.37 13.37 -11.37
N LEU A 70 12.34 12.20 -10.74
CA LEU A 70 13.43 11.24 -10.67
C LEU A 70 13.00 9.81 -11.05
N GLY A 71 11.71 9.59 -11.29
CA GLY A 71 11.14 8.26 -11.49
C GLY A 71 11.60 7.58 -12.77
N THR A 72 11.79 6.27 -12.67
CA THR A 72 12.14 5.41 -13.81
C THR A 72 10.90 4.91 -14.56
N GLN A 73 9.70 5.10 -13.97
CA GLN A 73 8.41 4.65 -14.49
C GLN A 73 7.62 5.73 -15.27
N GLY A 74 8.24 6.87 -15.60
CA GLY A 74 7.58 7.93 -16.39
C GLY A 74 6.58 8.76 -15.58
N GLN A 75 5.29 8.74 -15.94
CA GLN A 75 4.22 9.49 -15.25
C GLN A 75 3.51 8.68 -14.16
N GLU A 76 3.83 7.40 -14.02
CA GLU A 76 3.29 6.52 -12.98
C GLU A 76 4.08 6.69 -11.67
N ILE A 77 3.44 6.35 -10.55
CA ILE A 77 4.08 6.40 -9.23
C ILE A 77 5.17 5.33 -9.15
N ASP A 78 6.40 5.77 -8.89
CA ASP A 78 7.54 4.90 -8.70
C ASP A 78 7.66 4.51 -7.22
N PHE A 79 7.02 3.40 -6.86
CA PHE A 79 7.04 2.85 -5.50
C PHE A 79 8.44 2.43 -5.02
N ALA A 80 9.46 2.41 -5.88
CA ALA A 80 10.84 2.17 -5.46
C ALA A 80 11.49 3.37 -4.74
N LEU A 81 10.87 4.56 -4.84
CA LEU A 81 11.36 5.80 -4.20
C LEU A 81 10.89 5.98 -2.75
N LEU A 82 10.21 4.96 -2.19
CA LEU A 82 9.75 4.92 -0.80
C LEU A 82 10.86 4.54 0.20
#